data_AF-A0A0F9KR22-F1
#
_entry.id   AF-A0A0F9KR22-F1
#
_cell.length_a   1.000
_cell.length_b   1.000
_cell.length_c   1.000
_cell.angle_alpha   90.00
_cell.angle_beta   90.00
_cell.angle_gamma   90.00
#
_symmetry.space_group_name_H-M   'P 1'
#
loop_
_entity.id
_entity.type
_entity.pdbx_description
1 polymer ?
#
loop_
_entity_poly.entity_id
_entity_poly.type
_entity_poly.pdbx_seq_one_letter_code
_entity_poly.pdbx_strand_id
1 'polypeptide(L)'
;MWLDCDIVFKSNISQLVKNLLQNHEVFYHLGIHKYSQDKGVESGCIGFKKYNEKFRLLEVMFDLYKTDKFKQYKRWDDSYMFKMAISKSLNISCLDIVQPYIERSGGHVICHGPFREYITHNKGIHQRSGLIIKNKSTLTT
;
A
#
# COMPACT_ATOMS: atom_id res chain seq x y z
N MET A 1 -10.05 -5.29 -4.59
CA MET A 1 -8.62 -5.06 -4.31
C MET A 1 -8.24 -3.75 -4.96
N TRP A 2 -7.46 -2.92 -4.28
CA TRP A 2 -6.84 -1.72 -4.83
C TRP A 2 -5.38 -2.01 -5.19
N LEU A 3 -4.96 -1.55 -6.35
CA LEU A 3 -3.61 -1.67 -6.88
C LEU A 3 -3.22 -0.38 -7.58
N ASP A 4 -2.02 0.13 -7.31
CA ASP A 4 -1.47 1.27 -8.05
C ASP A 4 -1.22 0.89 -9.53
N CYS A 5 -1.20 1.90 -10.39
CA CYS A 5 -1.04 1.73 -11.83
C CYS A 5 0.40 1.34 -12.26
N ASP A 6 1.37 1.45 -11.35
CA ASP A 6 2.77 1.03 -11.53
C ASP A 6 3.06 -0.39 -10.98
N ILE A 7 1.99 -1.17 -10.76
CA ILE A 7 2.06 -2.61 -10.49
C ILE A 7 2.26 -3.40 -11.79
N VAL A 8 3.24 -4.29 -11.80
CA VAL A 8 3.45 -5.28 -12.87
C VAL A 8 3.08 -6.66 -12.35
N PHE A 9 2.14 -7.33 -13.01
CA PHE A 9 1.76 -8.70 -12.70
C PHE A 9 2.76 -9.69 -13.31
N LYS A 10 3.27 -10.61 -12.48
CA LYS A 10 4.09 -11.75 -12.91
C LYS A 10 3.24 -13.01 -13.09
N SER A 11 2.18 -13.15 -12.30
CA SER A 11 1.30 -14.31 -12.30
C SER A 11 -0.10 -13.96 -11.76
N ASN A 12 -1.05 -14.90 -11.89
CA ASN A 12 -2.42 -14.73 -11.42
C ASN A 12 -2.48 -14.68 -9.89
N ILE A 13 -3.14 -13.66 -9.33
CA ILE A 13 -3.21 -13.42 -7.88
C ILE A 13 -4.54 -13.82 -7.24
N SER A 14 -5.52 -14.28 -8.04
CA SER A 14 -6.91 -14.41 -7.59
C SER A 14 -7.05 -15.37 -6.41
N GLN A 15 -6.35 -16.51 -6.43
CA GLN A 15 -6.45 -17.48 -5.33
C GLN A 15 -5.80 -16.95 -4.04
N LEU A 16 -4.65 -16.29 -4.15
CA LEU A 16 -3.99 -15.65 -3.01
C LEU A 16 -4.92 -14.62 -2.35
N VAL A 17 -5.52 -13.74 -3.15
CA VAL A 17 -6.45 -12.70 -2.66
C VAL A 17 -7.68 -13.34 -1.98
N LYS A 18 -8.26 -14.39 -2.58
CA LYS A 18 -9.39 -15.12 -1.97
C LYS A 18 -9.03 -15.71 -0.62
N ASN A 19 -7.86 -16.34 -0.50
CA ASN A 19 -7.39 -16.94 0.75
C ASN A 19 -7.18 -15.88 1.84
N LEU A 20 -6.54 -14.75 1.51
CA LEU A 20 -6.31 -13.67 2.47
C LEU A 20 -7.62 -13.08 2.99
N LEU A 21 -8.61 -12.88 2.12
CA LEU A 21 -9.92 -12.30 2.45
C LEU A 21 -10.94 -13.33 2.96
N GLN A 22 -10.57 -14.61 3.06
CA GLN A 22 -11.45 -15.64 3.60
C GLN A 22 -11.79 -15.32 5.07
N ASN A 23 -10.75 -15.04 5.87
CA ASN A 23 -10.86 -14.83 7.31
C ASN A 23 -10.67 -13.35 7.74
N HIS A 24 -10.35 -12.48 6.79
CA HIS A 24 -10.09 -11.07 7.06
C HIS A 24 -10.92 -10.18 6.14
N GLU A 25 -11.34 -9.04 6.68
CA GLU A 25 -12.04 -8.02 5.90
C GLU A 25 -11.05 -7.14 5.13
N VAL A 26 -9.83 -7.00 5.64
CA VAL A 26 -8.77 -6.19 5.02
C VAL A 26 -7.44 -6.93 5.11
N PHE A 27 -6.64 -6.87 4.04
CA PHE A 27 -5.21 -7.13 4.16
C PHE A 27 -4.42 -5.92 3.66
N TYR A 28 -3.26 -5.67 4.26
CA TYR A 28 -2.39 -4.54 3.94
C TYR A 28 -0.91 -4.90 4.17
N HIS A 29 0.00 -4.06 3.69
CA HIS A 29 1.43 -4.24 3.94
C HIS A 29 1.94 -3.10 4.82
N LEU A 30 2.26 -3.38 6.09
CA LEU A 30 2.95 -2.41 6.95
C LEU A 30 4.32 -2.97 7.33
N GLY A 31 4.32 -4.12 7.98
CA GLY A 31 5.52 -4.73 8.56
C GLY A 31 6.01 -3.96 9.78
N ILE A 32 6.74 -4.68 10.64
CA ILE A 32 7.26 -4.14 11.91
C ILE A 32 8.17 -2.92 11.70
N HIS A 33 8.90 -2.87 10.59
CA HIS A 33 9.82 -1.77 10.26
C HIS A 33 9.10 -0.45 9.96
N LYS A 34 8.09 -0.46 9.09
CA LYS A 34 7.32 0.78 8.82
C LYS A 34 6.51 1.18 10.06
N TYR A 35 6.05 0.20 10.84
CA TYR A 35 5.38 0.46 12.10
C TYR A 35 6.29 1.21 13.09
N SER A 36 7.53 0.73 13.33
CA SER A 36 8.46 1.33 14.28
C SER A 36 8.92 2.74 13.90
N GLN A 37 8.93 3.05 12.60
CA GLN A 37 9.30 4.37 12.07
C GLN A 37 8.10 5.34 11.93
N ASP A 38 6.93 4.99 12.47
CA ASP A 38 5.68 5.72 12.31
C ASP A 38 5.36 6.06 10.84
N LYS A 39 5.60 5.11 9.92
CA LYS A 39 5.21 5.22 8.52
C LYS A 39 3.81 4.67 8.31
N GLY A 40 3.17 5.09 7.20
CA GLY A 40 1.90 4.54 6.74
C GLY A 40 2.04 3.15 6.12
N VAL A 41 0.92 2.50 5.83
CA VAL A 41 0.88 1.22 5.08
C VAL A 41 1.41 1.39 3.66
N GLU A 42 1.62 0.31 2.90
CA GLU A 42 1.76 0.38 1.45
C GLU A 42 0.38 0.45 0.80
N SER A 43 -0.09 1.68 0.56
CA SER A 43 -1.43 1.92 0.01
C SER A 43 -1.60 1.46 -1.44
N GLY A 44 -0.51 1.32 -2.19
CA GLY A 44 -0.54 0.83 -3.57
C GLY A 44 -0.92 -0.64 -3.74
N CYS A 45 -1.12 -1.38 -2.64
CA CYS A 45 -1.65 -2.74 -2.67
C CYS A 45 -2.42 -3.05 -1.39
N ILE A 46 -3.76 -2.96 -1.45
CA ILE A 46 -4.67 -3.23 -0.33
C ILE A 46 -5.84 -4.13 -0.77
N GLY A 47 -6.16 -5.12 0.06
CA GLY A 47 -7.33 -5.95 -0.08
C GLY A 47 -8.49 -5.45 0.76
N PHE A 48 -9.69 -5.44 0.18
CA PHE A 48 -10.94 -5.14 0.90
C PHE A 48 -11.97 -6.22 0.59
N LYS A 49 -12.60 -6.76 1.63
CA LYS A 49 -13.79 -7.59 1.55
C LYS A 49 -15.02 -6.69 1.63
N LYS A 50 -15.98 -6.93 0.75
CA LYS A 50 -17.26 -6.23 0.75
C LYS A 50 -18.23 -6.97 1.67
N TYR A 51 -18.94 -6.25 2.52
CA TYR A 51 -19.97 -6.79 3.41
C TYR A 51 -21.22 -5.90 3.34
N ASN A 52 -22.39 -6.48 3.04
CA ASN A 52 -23.65 -5.76 2.86
C ASN A 52 -23.50 -4.48 2.00
N GLU A 53 -22.92 -4.65 0.83
CA GLU A 53 -22.62 -3.56 -0.12
C GLU A 53 -21.59 -2.51 0.33
N LYS A 54 -20.97 -2.66 1.50
CA LYS A 54 -20.03 -1.69 2.08
C LYS A 54 -18.61 -2.22 2.19
N PHE A 55 -17.65 -1.30 2.11
CA PHE A 55 -16.25 -1.54 2.45
C PHE A 55 -15.97 -0.86 3.80
N ARG A 56 -16.14 -1.58 4.90
CA ARG A 56 -16.20 -0.98 6.25
C ARG A 56 -14.97 -0.14 6.61
N LEU A 57 -13.77 -0.53 6.17
CA LEU A 57 -12.57 0.28 6.42
C LEU A 57 -12.58 1.62 5.64
N LEU A 58 -13.12 1.64 4.43
CA LEU A 58 -13.27 2.88 3.65
C LEU A 58 -14.28 3.82 4.32
N GLU A 59 -15.36 3.31 4.90
CA GLU A 59 -16.30 4.13 5.67
C GLU A 59 -15.60 4.83 6.84
N VAL A 60 -14.76 4.09 7.59
CA VAL A 60 -13.95 4.68 8.68
C VAL A 60 -13.01 5.76 8.14
N MET A 61 -12.35 5.50 7.01
CA MET A 61 -11.46 6.48 6.38
C MET A 61 -12.23 7.73 5.93
N PHE A 62 -13.38 7.58 5.29
CA PHE A 62 -14.22 8.70 4.88
C PHE A 62 -14.72 9.51 6.06
N ASP A 63 -15.08 8.87 7.16
CA ASP A 63 -15.48 9.56 8.39
C ASP A 63 -14.34 10.42 8.95
N LEU A 64 -13.08 9.94 8.89
CA LEU A 64 -11.92 10.75 9.30
C LEU A 64 -11.79 12.04 8.50
N TYR A 65 -12.08 12.01 7.19
CA TYR A 65 -12.07 13.19 6.34
C TYR A 65 -13.30 14.09 6.54
N LYS A 66 -14.51 13.51 6.56
CA LYS A 66 -15.77 14.25 6.73
C LYS A 66 -15.85 14.99 8.06
N THR A 67 -15.24 14.44 9.10
CA THR A 67 -15.23 15.03 10.45
C THR A 67 -13.98 15.86 10.75
N ASP A 68 -13.13 16.09 9.75
CA ASP A 68 -11.85 16.81 9.91
C ASP A 68 -10.87 16.20 10.93
N LYS A 69 -11.15 15.01 11.46
CA LYS A 69 -10.28 14.32 12.43
C LYS A 69 -8.88 14.05 11.89
N PHE A 70 -8.73 13.93 10.57
CA PHE A 70 -7.43 13.76 9.92
C PHE A 70 -6.45 14.91 10.24
N LYS A 71 -6.95 16.13 10.50
CA LYS A 71 -6.13 17.31 10.82
C LYS A 71 -5.32 17.17 12.11
N GLN A 72 -5.71 16.22 12.97
CA GLN A 72 -5.00 15.92 14.23
C GLN A 72 -3.78 14.99 14.02
N TYR A 73 -3.64 14.41 12.82
CA TYR A 73 -2.58 13.47 12.52
C TYR A 73 -1.34 14.15 11.93
N LYS A 74 -0.18 13.54 12.18
CA LYS A 74 1.13 14.01 11.72
C LYS A 74 1.23 14.13 10.19
N ARG A 75 0.51 13.27 9.46
CA ARG A 75 0.55 13.14 8.01
C ARG A 75 -0.85 12.83 7.47
N TRP A 76 -1.15 13.29 6.26
CA TRP A 76 -2.48 13.16 5.64
C TRP A 76 -2.44 12.40 4.30
N ASP A 77 -1.29 11.84 3.92
CA ASP A 77 -1.22 10.94 2.78
C ASP A 77 -2.04 9.66 3.02
N ASP A 78 -2.50 9.06 1.93
CA ASP A 78 -3.31 7.85 1.91
C ASP A 78 -2.72 6.70 2.73
N SER A 79 -1.42 6.45 2.57
CA SER A 79 -0.68 5.43 3.32
C SER A 79 -0.81 5.64 4.84
N TYR A 80 -0.63 6.88 5.33
CA TYR A 80 -0.76 7.19 6.76
C TYR A 80 -2.22 7.14 7.22
N MET A 81 -3.15 7.61 6.39
CA MET A 81 -4.58 7.63 6.72
C MET A 81 -5.18 6.22 6.80
N PHE A 82 -4.77 5.29 5.95
CA PHE A 82 -5.12 3.88 6.09
C PHE A 82 -4.59 3.28 7.39
N LYS A 83 -3.35 3.58 7.80
CA LYS A 83 -2.82 3.14 9.10
C LYS A 83 -3.70 3.63 10.25
N MET A 84 -4.12 4.90 10.22
CA MET A 84 -5.00 5.47 11.25
C MET A 84 -6.41 4.87 11.22
N ALA A 85 -6.96 4.61 10.03
CA ALA A 85 -8.26 3.94 9.90
C ALA A 85 -8.21 2.51 10.47
N ILE A 86 -7.15 1.75 10.16
CA ILE A 86 -6.94 0.40 10.68
C ILE A 86 -6.82 0.42 12.21
N SER A 87 -6.02 1.32 12.78
CA SER A 87 -5.81 1.38 14.24
C SER A 87 -7.07 1.77 15.02
N LYS A 88 -8.02 2.47 14.38
CA LYS A 88 -9.32 2.81 14.97
C LYS A 88 -10.41 1.75 14.78
N SER A 89 -10.16 0.75 13.94
CA SER A 89 -11.18 -0.22 13.54
C SER A 89 -11.14 -1.48 14.40
N LEU A 90 -11.61 -1.39 15.64
CA LEU A 90 -11.60 -2.54 16.58
C LEU A 90 -12.49 -3.71 16.14
N ASN A 91 -13.50 -3.45 15.30
CA ASN A 91 -14.48 -4.45 14.86
C ASN A 91 -14.31 -4.84 13.38
N ILE A 92 -13.16 -4.56 12.76
CA ILE A 92 -12.86 -4.94 11.37
C ILE A 92 -11.65 -5.87 11.41
N SER A 93 -11.81 -7.10 10.93
CA SER A 93 -10.69 -8.06 10.86
C SER A 93 -9.67 -7.59 9.82
N CYS A 94 -8.51 -7.12 10.27
CA CYS A 94 -7.43 -6.59 9.42
C CYS A 94 -6.16 -7.45 9.59
N LEU A 95 -5.46 -7.71 8.47
CA LEU A 95 -4.25 -8.52 8.43
C LEU A 95 -3.08 -7.74 7.82
N ASP A 96 -2.00 -7.57 8.59
CA ASP A 96 -0.69 -7.22 8.03
C ASP A 96 -0.05 -8.47 7.43
N ILE A 97 0.20 -8.46 6.11
CA ILE A 97 0.72 -9.62 5.39
C ILE A 97 2.24 -9.58 5.18
N VAL A 98 2.93 -8.61 5.76
CA VAL A 98 4.39 -8.55 5.72
C VAL A 98 4.98 -9.46 6.79
N GLN A 99 5.77 -10.45 6.36
CA GLN A 99 6.50 -11.31 7.31
C GLN A 99 7.65 -10.54 7.96
N PRO A 100 8.11 -10.92 9.16
CA PRO A 100 9.34 -10.36 9.71
C PRO A 100 10.50 -10.53 8.72
N TYR A 101 11.24 -9.44 8.46
CA TYR A 101 12.40 -9.44 7.57
C TYR A 101 13.51 -8.57 8.15
N ILE A 102 14.76 -8.92 7.83
CA ILE A 102 15.93 -8.08 8.16
C ILE A 102 15.93 -6.89 7.20
N GLU A 103 16.01 -5.69 7.77
CA GLU A 103 15.96 -4.44 7.03
C GLU A 103 16.97 -4.43 5.88
N ARG A 104 16.47 -4.12 4.68
CA ARG A 104 17.27 -3.62 3.57
C ARG A 104 16.78 -2.20 3.29
N SER A 105 17.70 -1.31 2.94
CA SER A 105 17.38 0.09 2.65
C SER A 105 16.22 0.20 1.65
N GLY A 106 15.12 0.84 2.04
CA GLY A 106 13.97 1.06 1.15
C GLY A 106 12.61 1.02 1.85
N GLY A 107 11.60 1.64 1.22
CA GLY A 107 10.21 1.63 1.70
C GLY A 107 9.32 0.55 1.09
N HIS A 108 9.87 -0.32 0.24
CA HIS A 108 9.14 -1.35 -0.49
C HIS A 108 8.89 -2.56 0.41
N VAL A 109 7.63 -2.87 0.69
CA VAL A 109 7.26 -3.98 1.58
C VAL A 109 6.51 -5.12 0.90
N ILE A 110 6.07 -4.94 -0.35
CA ILE A 110 5.37 -6.00 -1.11
C ILE A 110 6.28 -7.22 -1.35
N CYS A 111 7.58 -6.99 -1.59
CA CYS A 111 8.56 -8.06 -1.76
C CYS A 111 8.82 -8.89 -0.49
N HIS A 112 8.36 -8.41 0.67
CA HIS A 112 8.50 -9.07 1.96
C HIS A 112 7.21 -9.81 2.39
N GLY A 113 6.19 -9.86 1.51
CA GLY A 113 4.94 -10.56 1.76
C GLY A 113 4.63 -11.66 0.74
N PRO A 114 3.45 -12.29 0.84
CA PRO A 114 2.97 -13.33 -0.07
C PRO A 114 2.92 -12.93 -1.55
N PHE A 115 2.87 -11.62 -1.83
CA PHE A 115 2.77 -11.07 -3.18
C PHE A 115 4.09 -11.03 -3.96
N ARG A 116 5.24 -11.35 -3.34
CA ARG A 116 6.57 -11.22 -3.96
C ARG A 116 6.75 -11.95 -5.31
N GLU A 117 6.14 -13.13 -5.44
CA GLU A 117 6.19 -13.98 -6.65
C GLU A 117 5.10 -13.61 -7.68
N TYR A 118 4.19 -12.72 -7.30
CA TYR A 118 2.97 -12.45 -8.05
C TYR A 118 2.98 -11.07 -8.71
N ILE A 119 3.56 -10.08 -8.05
CA ILE A 119 3.61 -8.70 -8.52
C ILE A 119 4.97 -8.05 -8.23
N THR A 120 5.32 -7.06 -9.04
CA THR A 120 6.33 -6.05 -8.73
C THR A 120 5.63 -4.70 -8.61
N HIS A 121 6.04 -3.88 -7.63
CA HIS A 121 5.56 -2.52 -7.49
C HIS A 121 6.71 -1.55 -7.76
N ASN A 122 6.62 -0.83 -8.86
CA ASN A 122 7.63 0.10 -9.37
C ASN A 122 7.56 1.48 -8.69
N LYS A 123 7.40 1.48 -7.36
CA LYS A 123 7.18 2.69 -6.57
C LYS A 123 8.31 3.69 -6.79
N GLY A 124 7.94 4.92 -7.16
CA GLY A 124 8.89 6.02 -7.33
C GLY A 124 9.70 5.99 -8.63
N ILE A 125 9.42 5.08 -9.57
CA ILE A 125 10.00 5.15 -10.93
C ILE A 125 9.65 6.50 -11.59
N HIS A 126 8.45 7.02 -11.34
CA HIS A 126 8.03 8.34 -11.83
C HIS A 126 8.89 9.51 -11.30
N GLN A 127 9.47 9.38 -10.10
CA GLN A 127 10.36 10.39 -9.54
C GLN A 127 11.82 10.24 -10.01
N ARG A 128 12.24 9.03 -10.38
CA ARG A 128 13.63 8.74 -10.81
C ARG A 128 13.85 8.84 -12.33
N SER A 129 12.77 8.84 -13.11
CA SER A 129 12.84 8.92 -14.59
C SER A 129 13.06 10.35 -15.11
N GLY A 130 13.14 11.36 -14.22
CA GLY A 130 13.44 12.75 -14.58
C GLY A 130 14.89 13.03 -14.98
N LEU A 131 15.73 12.01 -15.20
CA LEU A 131 17.13 12.17 -15.59
C LEU A 131 17.34 11.94 -17.10
N ILE A 132 17.21 13.07 -17.82
CA ILE A 132 18.01 13.52 -18.97
C ILE A 132 17.86 12.72 -20.29
N ILE A 133 16.92 13.14 -21.14
CA ILE A 133 17.11 13.07 -22.59
C ILE A 133 18.09 14.21 -22.95
N LYS A 134 19.38 13.91 -23.06
CA LYS A 134 20.34 14.80 -23.74
C LYS A 134 20.03 14.75 -25.23
N ASN A 135 19.25 15.70 -25.73
CA ASN A 135 19.11 15.91 -27.17
C ASN A 135 20.41 16.50 -27.74
N LYS A 136 20.85 15.87 -28.82
CA LYS A 136 21.98 16.15 -29.74
C LYS A 136 22.36 17.62 -29.92
N SER A 137 23.67 17.89 -29.97
CA SER A 137 24.32 18.54 -31.13
C SER A 137 25.83 18.67 -30.91
N THR A 138 26.62 17.96 -31.71
CA THR A 138 27.88 18.51 -32.22
C THR A 138 27.99 18.09 -33.67
N LEU A 139 27.64 19.03 -34.53
CA LEU A 139 28.02 19.09 -35.92
C LEU A 139 29.56 19.15 -36.02
N THR A 140 30.05 18.43 -37.01
CA THR A 140 31.25 18.68 -37.82
C THR A 140 31.92 20.04 -37.63
N THR A 141 33.24 19.99 -37.43
CA THR A 141 34.23 20.69 -38.28
C THR A 141 35.44 19.80 -38.43
#